data_AF-W8B347-F1
#
_entry.id   AF-W8B347-F1
#
_cell.length_a   1.000
_cell.length_b   1.000
_cell.length_c   1.000
_cell.angle_alpha   90.00
_cell.angle_beta   90.00
_cell.angle_gamma   90.00
#
_symmetry.space_group_name_H-M   'P 1'
#
loop_
_entity.id
_entity.type
_entity.pdbx_description
1 polymer ?
#
loop_
_entity_poly.entity_id
_entity_poly.type
_entity_poly.pdbx_seq_one_letter_code
_entity_poly.pdbx_strand_id
1 'polypeptide(L)'
;MNLCDSGLGRATPPRRAPSPGMASGRHMPSPSGPGSLPPGLISKRRGFDDGSGLLAANLGSMEYSGPKLYKQPAAKSNRGIILNAVEYCVFPGAVNREAKQKVLEKIARSEAKHFLVLFRDAGCQFRALYSYVPEMDQVTKLYGTGPSQVDEVMFDKFFKYNSGGKCFSQVHTKHLTVTIDAFTIHNSLWQGKKVHLPSKKDMALVI
;
A
#
# COMPACT_ATOMS: atom_id res chain seq x y z
N MET A 1 -39.39 43.84 -25.84
CA MET A 1 -38.68 44.81 -26.69
C MET A 1 -37.98 45.81 -25.80
N ASN A 2 -36.66 45.89 -25.87
CA ASN A 2 -35.84 47.12 -25.81
C ASN A 2 -34.36 46.73 -25.65
N LEU A 3 -33.62 46.92 -26.74
CA LEU A 3 -32.17 47.05 -26.75
C LEU A 3 -31.77 48.37 -26.08
N CYS A 4 -30.66 48.38 -25.36
CA CYS A 4 -29.79 49.55 -25.30
C CYS A 4 -28.33 49.12 -25.53
N ASP A 5 -27.74 49.80 -26.50
CA ASP A 5 -26.38 49.73 -27.01
C ASP A 5 -25.52 50.83 -26.35
N SER A 6 -24.22 50.78 -26.65
CA SER A 6 -23.25 51.89 -26.67
C SER A 6 -22.30 52.01 -25.46
N GLY A 7 -21.01 51.82 -25.72
CA GLY A 7 -19.90 52.03 -24.79
C GLY A 7 -19.25 53.44 -24.87
N LEU A 8 -18.12 53.60 -24.15
CA LEU A 8 -16.89 54.34 -24.51
C LEU A 8 -16.10 54.84 -23.28
N GLY A 9 -14.77 54.64 -23.33
CA GLY A 9 -13.72 55.42 -22.63
C GLY A 9 -13.22 54.82 -21.30
N ARG A 10 -11.94 54.86 -20.91
CA ARG A 10 -10.67 55.43 -21.39
C ARG A 10 -9.63 54.95 -20.34
N ALA A 11 -8.56 54.22 -20.65
CA ALA A 11 -7.19 54.74 -20.77
C ALA A 11 -6.16 53.57 -20.59
N THR A 12 -5.12 53.55 -21.41
CA THR A 12 -3.85 52.80 -21.27
C THR A 12 -2.71 53.82 -21.05
N PRO A 13 -1.45 53.43 -20.72
CA PRO A 13 -0.89 52.46 -19.77
C PRO A 13 0.19 53.16 -18.87
N PRO A 14 1.14 52.51 -18.16
CA PRO A 14 2.31 51.91 -18.81
C PRO A 14 2.85 50.60 -18.22
N ARG A 15 3.43 49.85 -19.15
CA ARG A 15 4.39 48.75 -19.05
C ARG A 15 5.57 49.13 -18.12
N ARG A 16 5.83 48.37 -17.05
CA ARG A 16 7.10 48.45 -16.30
C ARG A 16 8.17 47.59 -16.98
N ALA A 17 9.34 48.19 -17.13
CA ALA A 17 10.45 47.80 -18.00
C ALA A 17 11.29 46.60 -17.51
N PRO A 18 12.03 45.92 -18.41
CA PRO A 18 13.17 45.07 -18.09
C PRO A 18 14.50 45.81 -18.31
N SER A 19 15.46 45.69 -17.38
CA SER A 19 16.89 46.05 -17.54
C SER A 19 17.73 45.47 -16.37
N PRO A 20 19.07 45.38 -16.44
CA PRO A 20 19.92 44.72 -17.45
C PRO A 20 21.03 43.84 -16.80
N GLY A 21 21.65 42.93 -17.56
CA GLY A 21 22.69 42.00 -17.09
C GLY A 21 24.14 42.50 -17.20
N MET A 22 25.04 41.83 -16.46
CA MET A 22 26.47 41.50 -16.68
C MET A 22 26.97 40.92 -15.33
N ALA A 23 27.76 39.86 -15.17
CA ALA A 23 28.75 39.24 -16.03
C ALA A 23 28.92 37.75 -15.66
N SER A 24 29.12 36.93 -16.69
CA SER A 24 29.60 35.55 -16.60
C SER A 24 31.04 35.52 -16.08
N GLY A 25 31.29 34.72 -15.05
CA GLY A 25 32.65 34.47 -14.59
C GLY A 25 32.70 33.81 -13.21
N ARG A 26 32.54 32.48 -13.18
CA ARG A 26 33.36 31.54 -12.39
C ARG A 26 32.75 30.14 -12.44
N HIS A 27 33.40 29.33 -13.26
CA HIS A 27 33.50 27.89 -13.17
C HIS A 27 33.74 27.44 -11.72
N MET A 28 32.88 26.58 -11.17
CA MET A 28 33.18 25.77 -9.98
C MET A 28 32.71 24.34 -10.26
N PRO A 29 33.60 23.34 -10.17
CA PRO A 29 33.35 21.99 -10.65
C PRO A 29 32.58 21.13 -9.65
N SER A 30 31.91 20.12 -10.20
CA SER A 30 31.30 19.00 -9.47
C SER A 30 32.32 18.33 -8.52
N PRO A 31 31.92 17.93 -7.30
CA PRO A 31 32.67 16.92 -6.56
C PRO A 31 32.26 15.52 -7.04
N SER A 32 33.23 14.93 -7.73
CA SER A 32 33.41 13.54 -8.13
C SER A 32 32.91 12.48 -7.15
N GLY A 33 32.51 11.34 -7.72
CA GLY A 33 32.00 10.16 -7.03
C GLY A 33 32.98 9.45 -6.09
N PRO A 34 32.53 8.34 -5.46
CA PRO A 34 33.33 7.63 -4.46
C PRO A 34 34.56 7.00 -5.11
N GLY A 35 35.71 7.47 -4.65
CA GLY A 35 37.03 7.07 -5.09
C GLY A 35 37.37 5.63 -4.74
N SER A 36 38.20 5.09 -5.63
CA SER A 36 38.90 3.82 -5.62
C SER A 36 39.64 3.51 -4.32
N LEU A 37 39.53 2.26 -3.87
CA LEU A 37 40.36 1.68 -2.80
C LEU A 37 41.81 1.49 -3.29
N PRO A 38 42.83 1.69 -2.43
CA PRO A 38 44.24 1.53 -2.79
C PRO A 38 44.65 0.04 -2.90
N PRO A 39 45.66 -0.28 -3.74
CA PRO A 39 46.16 -1.64 -3.91
C PRO A 39 47.27 -1.98 -2.89
N GLY A 40 47.15 -3.15 -2.26
CA GLY A 40 48.31 -3.92 -1.78
C GLY A 40 48.44 -4.08 -0.26
N LEU A 41 47.86 -5.16 0.27
CA LEU A 41 48.46 -5.95 1.37
C LEU A 41 48.20 -7.46 1.14
N ILE A 42 49.16 -8.06 0.44
CA ILE A 42 49.70 -9.41 0.57
C ILE A 42 49.42 -10.19 1.89
N SER A 43 48.75 -11.34 1.75
CA SER A 43 48.97 -12.65 2.43
C SER A 43 47.63 -13.39 2.44
N LYS A 44 47.43 -14.59 1.87
CA LYS A 44 48.25 -15.79 1.90
C LYS A 44 47.83 -16.67 0.71
N ARG A 45 48.82 -17.09 -0.08
CA ARG A 45 48.66 -18.03 -1.18
C ARG A 45 48.25 -19.40 -0.62
N ARG A 46 47.28 -20.01 -1.31
CA ARG A 46 47.22 -21.42 -1.74
C ARG A 46 47.99 -22.43 -0.88
N GLY A 47 47.22 -23.29 -0.21
CA GLY A 47 47.56 -24.68 0.04
C GLY A 47 46.31 -25.51 -0.21
N PHE A 48 46.13 -26.03 -1.43
CA PHE A 48 45.17 -27.09 -1.70
C PHE A 48 46.01 -28.37 -1.76
N ASP A 49 45.91 -29.16 -0.71
CA ASP A 49 46.58 -30.45 -0.57
C ASP A 49 45.74 -31.51 -1.30
N ASP A 50 46.41 -32.26 -2.17
CA ASP A 50 45.90 -33.38 -2.96
C ASP A 50 45.80 -34.63 -2.07
N GLY A 51 44.59 -34.91 -1.58
CA GLY A 51 44.30 -36.08 -0.74
C GLY A 51 43.36 -37.05 -1.44
N SER A 52 43.88 -37.79 -2.41
CA SER A 52 43.20 -38.94 -3.02
C SER A 52 42.93 -40.02 -1.97
N GLY A 53 41.67 -40.44 -1.86
CA GLY A 53 41.21 -41.50 -0.96
C GLY A 53 39.95 -42.14 -1.49
N LEU A 54 40.11 -43.09 -2.41
CA LEU A 54 39.08 -44.02 -2.84
C LEU A 54 38.70 -44.92 -1.65
N LEU A 55 37.51 -44.79 -1.10
CA LEU A 55 36.86 -45.86 -0.32
C LEU A 55 35.36 -45.89 -0.60
N ALA A 56 34.91 -47.11 -0.87
CA ALA A 56 33.61 -47.47 -1.38
C ALA A 56 32.50 -47.48 -0.31
N ALA A 57 31.26 -47.52 -0.83
CA ALA A 57 30.02 -47.99 -0.21
C ALA A 57 29.36 -47.09 0.86
N ASN A 58 28.30 -46.39 0.46
CA ASN A 58 27.00 -46.55 1.12
C ASN A 58 25.85 -46.08 0.21
N LEU A 59 24.86 -46.95 0.01
CA LEU A 59 23.57 -46.64 -0.57
C LEU A 59 22.77 -45.84 0.46
N GLY A 60 22.66 -44.53 0.26
CA GLY A 60 21.86 -43.65 1.10
C GLY A 60 21.37 -42.47 0.27
N SER A 61 20.07 -42.22 0.33
CA SER A 61 19.38 -41.09 -0.27
C SER A 61 20.20 -39.80 -0.26
N MET A 62 20.48 -39.26 -1.45
CA MET A 62 20.96 -37.89 -1.62
C MET A 62 19.91 -36.93 -1.07
N GLU A 63 20.00 -36.59 0.22
CA GLU A 63 19.23 -35.51 0.81
C GLU A 63 19.81 -34.20 0.28
N TYR A 64 19.17 -33.66 -0.76
CA TYR A 64 19.52 -32.39 -1.38
C TYR A 64 19.46 -31.26 -0.33
N SER A 65 20.60 -30.96 0.28
CA SER A 65 20.81 -29.81 1.19
C SER A 65 21.10 -28.51 0.40
N GLY A 66 20.39 -28.29 -0.70
CA GLY A 66 20.43 -27.00 -1.40
C GLY A 66 19.77 -25.91 -0.55
N PRO A 67 20.17 -24.64 -0.69
CA PRO A 67 19.53 -23.55 0.04
C PRO A 67 18.02 -23.55 -0.27
N LYS A 68 17.20 -23.76 0.76
CA LYS A 68 15.74 -23.63 0.68
C LYS A 68 15.40 -22.17 0.33
N LEU A 69 15.30 -21.87 -0.96
CA LEU A 69 14.86 -20.57 -1.50
C LEU A 69 13.40 -20.24 -1.16
N TYR A 70 12.66 -21.22 -0.64
CA TYR A 70 11.30 -21.01 -0.20
C TYR A 70 11.29 -20.47 1.23
N LYS A 71 11.32 -19.14 1.34
CA LYS A 71 10.85 -18.49 2.55
C LYS A 71 9.32 -18.52 2.48
N GLN A 72 8.68 -19.34 3.32
CA GLN A 72 7.23 -19.25 3.50
C GLN A 72 6.87 -17.78 3.69
N PRO A 73 5.85 -17.25 2.99
CA PRO A 73 5.31 -15.92 3.29
C PRO A 73 4.76 -15.96 4.72
N ALA A 74 5.61 -15.70 5.70
CA ALA A 74 5.19 -15.54 7.08
C ALA A 74 4.25 -14.34 7.09
N ALA A 75 3.01 -14.56 7.50
CA ALA A 75 2.01 -13.52 7.66
C ALA A 75 2.48 -12.54 8.74
N LYS A 76 3.27 -11.55 8.31
CA LYS A 76 3.70 -10.44 9.15
C LYS A 76 2.47 -9.59 9.42
N SER A 77 2.27 -9.22 10.68
CA SER A 77 1.18 -8.32 11.06
C SER A 77 1.22 -7.02 10.23
N ASN A 78 0.06 -6.58 9.74
CA ASN A 78 -0.07 -5.30 9.04
C ASN A 78 -0.38 -4.13 9.98
N ARG A 79 -0.31 -4.33 11.30
CA ARG A 79 -0.64 -3.32 12.32
C ARG A 79 0.09 -2.00 12.09
N GLY A 80 1.40 -2.02 11.86
CA GLY A 80 2.18 -0.80 11.61
C GLY A 80 1.78 -0.07 10.32
N ILE A 81 1.39 -0.81 9.29
CA ILE A 81 0.93 -0.26 8.01
C ILE A 81 -0.39 0.48 8.22
N ILE A 82 -1.33 -0.15 8.93
CA ILE A 82 -2.65 0.42 9.21
C ILE A 82 -2.56 1.63 10.13
N LEU A 83 -1.66 1.64 11.12
CA LEU A 83 -1.42 2.82 11.96
C LEU A 83 -0.99 4.04 11.12
N ASN A 84 -0.03 3.84 10.21
CA ASN A 84 0.42 4.90 9.30
C ASN A 84 -0.70 5.37 8.36
N ALA A 85 -1.48 4.43 7.83
CA ALA A 85 -2.60 4.74 6.95
C ALA A 85 -3.68 5.56 7.68
N VAL A 86 -4.04 5.16 8.89
CA VAL A 86 -5.03 5.84 9.73
C VAL A 86 -4.60 7.28 10.03
N GLU A 87 -3.31 7.48 10.27
CA GLU A 87 -2.74 8.78 10.59
C GLU A 87 -2.66 9.74 9.39
N TYR A 88 -2.20 9.26 8.23
CA TYR A 88 -1.88 10.15 7.12
C TYR A 88 -2.91 10.14 5.98
N CYS A 89 -3.72 9.09 5.86
CA CYS A 89 -4.61 8.90 4.71
C CYS A 89 -6.09 8.89 5.11
N VAL A 90 -6.45 8.19 6.19
CA VAL A 90 -7.86 7.99 6.59
C VAL A 90 -8.41 9.21 7.34
N PHE A 91 -7.63 9.80 8.25
CA PHE A 91 -8.04 10.98 9.03
C PHE A 91 -7.00 12.10 8.89
N PRO A 92 -6.97 12.79 7.74
CA PRO A 92 -6.05 13.91 7.55
C PRO A 92 -6.46 15.09 8.45
N GLY A 93 -5.46 15.75 9.04
CA GLY A 93 -5.64 16.97 9.82
C GLY A 93 -6.28 16.77 11.21
N ALA A 94 -6.65 17.88 11.85
CA ALA A 94 -7.12 17.90 13.23
C ALA A 94 -8.63 17.70 13.38
N VAL A 95 -9.42 17.90 12.32
CA VAL A 95 -10.90 17.88 12.36
C VAL A 95 -11.47 16.54 12.83
N ASN A 96 -10.78 15.43 12.50
CA ASN A 96 -11.21 14.07 12.85
C ASN A 96 -10.34 13.43 13.94
N ARG A 97 -9.63 14.21 14.76
CA ARG A 97 -8.68 13.70 15.76
C ARG A 97 -9.36 12.76 16.77
N GLU A 98 -10.58 13.03 17.18
CA GLU A 98 -11.31 12.18 18.12
C GLU A 98 -11.64 10.80 17.51
N ALA A 99 -12.11 10.78 16.26
CA ALA A 99 -12.37 9.53 15.53
C ALA A 99 -11.08 8.74 15.30
N LYS A 100 -9.98 9.42 14.91
CA LYS A 100 -8.65 8.82 14.81
C LYS A 100 -8.25 8.16 16.12
N GLN A 101 -8.37 8.86 17.25
CA GLN A 101 -8.00 8.34 18.56
C GLN A 101 -8.80 7.08 18.92
N LYS A 102 -10.12 7.08 18.71
CA LYS A 102 -10.98 5.90 18.94
C LYS A 102 -10.56 4.70 18.09
N VAL A 103 -10.21 4.91 16.82
CA VAL A 103 -9.72 3.85 15.93
C VAL A 103 -8.38 3.31 16.41
N LEU A 104 -7.43 4.17 16.77
CA LEU A 104 -6.12 3.78 17.28
C LEU A 104 -6.23 2.97 18.59
N GLU A 105 -7.12 3.37 19.50
CA GLU A 105 -7.39 2.63 20.73
C GLU A 105 -7.96 1.24 20.46
N LYS A 106 -8.88 1.11 19.49
CA LYS A 106 -9.45 -0.19 19.10
C LYS A 106 -8.40 -1.11 18.50
N ILE A 107 -7.48 -0.59 17.69
CA ILE A 107 -6.33 -1.34 17.17
C ILE A 107 -5.39 -1.73 18.31
N ALA A 108 -5.16 -0.84 19.29
CA ALA A 108 -4.26 -1.09 20.40
C ALA A 108 -4.78 -2.16 21.38
N ARG A 109 -6.10 -2.21 21.59
CA ARG A 109 -6.77 -3.21 22.43
C ARG A 109 -7.00 -4.55 21.73
N SER A 110 -6.95 -4.58 20.40
CA SER A 110 -7.16 -5.80 19.63
C SER A 110 -5.85 -6.57 19.46
N GLU A 111 -5.90 -7.88 19.70
CA GLU A 111 -4.78 -8.81 19.50
C GLU A 111 -4.71 -9.35 18.06
N ALA A 112 -5.57 -8.85 17.16
CA ALA A 112 -5.59 -9.27 15.77
C ALA A 112 -4.27 -8.94 15.05
N LYS A 113 -3.82 -9.85 14.19
CA LYS A 113 -2.60 -9.64 13.39
C LYS A 113 -2.86 -8.80 12.15
N HIS A 114 -4.03 -8.98 11.53
CA HIS A 114 -4.44 -8.29 10.32
C HIS A 114 -5.66 -7.41 10.57
N PHE A 115 -5.57 -6.16 10.12
CA PHE A 115 -6.65 -5.20 10.16
C PHE A 115 -6.97 -4.73 8.75
N LEU A 116 -8.23 -4.40 8.52
CA LEU A 116 -8.73 -3.91 7.24
C LEU A 116 -9.57 -2.65 7.46
N VAL A 117 -9.43 -1.68 6.56
CA VAL A 117 -10.28 -0.49 6.54
C VAL A 117 -11.38 -0.67 5.51
N LEU A 118 -12.63 -0.44 5.92
CA LEU A 118 -13.76 -0.33 5.00
C LEU A 118 -13.88 1.11 4.52
N PHE A 119 -13.78 1.29 3.20
CA PHE A 119 -14.10 2.54 2.54
C PHE A 119 -15.52 2.55 2.00
N ARG A 120 -16.08 3.76 1.87
CA ARG A 120 -17.37 3.95 1.23
C ARG A 120 -17.29 3.68 -0.27
N ASP A 121 -16.33 4.33 -0.93
CA ASP A 121 -16.08 4.29 -2.38
C ASP A 121 -14.58 4.51 -2.63
N ALA A 122 -14.17 4.63 -3.90
CA ALA A 122 -12.78 4.91 -4.30
C ALA A 122 -12.19 6.22 -3.73
N GLY A 123 -13.05 7.12 -3.23
CA GLY A 123 -12.62 8.33 -2.51
C GLY A 123 -12.01 8.08 -1.12
N CYS A 124 -11.76 6.82 -0.74
CA CYS A 124 -11.10 6.43 0.52
C CYS A 124 -11.77 7.01 1.78
N GLN A 125 -13.08 7.23 1.74
CA GLN A 125 -13.83 7.72 2.89
C GLN A 125 -14.03 6.59 3.89
N PHE A 126 -13.44 6.75 5.09
CA PHE A 126 -13.57 5.79 6.19
C PHE A 126 -15.04 5.48 6.52
N ARG A 127 -15.34 4.21 6.76
CA ARG A 127 -16.63 3.76 7.30
C ARG A 127 -16.47 2.94 8.56
N ALA A 128 -15.56 1.96 8.53
CA ALA A 128 -15.36 1.05 9.63
C ALA A 128 -13.95 0.43 9.60
N LEU A 129 -13.54 -0.08 10.75
CA LEU A 129 -12.35 -0.89 10.95
C LEU A 129 -12.76 -2.33 11.20
N TYR A 130 -12.09 -3.27 10.56
CA TYR A 130 -12.28 -4.71 10.72
C TYR A 130 -10.99 -5.40 11.14
N SER A 131 -11.11 -6.52 11.85
CA SER A 131 -10.05 -7.51 12.05
C SER A 131 -10.23 -8.63 11.04
N TYR A 132 -9.12 -9.10 10.48
CA TYR A 132 -9.08 -10.24 9.57
C TYR A 132 -8.32 -11.41 10.19
N VAL A 133 -8.92 -12.59 10.18
CA VAL A 133 -8.28 -13.84 10.60
C VAL A 133 -8.11 -14.72 9.36
N PRO A 134 -6.92 -14.76 8.74
CA PRO A 134 -6.70 -15.48 7.48
C PRO A 134 -6.90 -17.00 7.60
N GLU A 135 -6.75 -17.56 8.80
CA GLU A 135 -6.94 -19.00 9.05
C GLU A 135 -8.40 -19.45 8.91
N MET A 136 -9.34 -18.57 9.22
CA MET A 136 -10.79 -18.84 9.15
C MET A 136 -11.49 -18.04 8.04
N ASP A 137 -10.72 -17.29 7.26
CA ASP A 137 -11.19 -16.28 6.29
C ASP A 137 -12.29 -15.36 6.84
N GLN A 138 -12.19 -15.01 8.12
CA GLN A 138 -13.23 -14.26 8.83
C GLN A 138 -12.88 -12.78 8.95
N VAL A 139 -13.80 -11.91 8.54
CA VAL A 139 -13.67 -10.45 8.63
C VAL A 139 -14.73 -9.91 9.59
N THR A 140 -14.29 -9.46 10.77
CA THR A 140 -15.19 -9.04 11.86
C THR A 140 -15.02 -7.56 12.17
N LYS A 141 -16.14 -6.85 12.32
CA LYS A 141 -16.14 -5.40 12.58
C LYS A 141 -15.62 -5.10 13.98
N LEU A 142 -14.63 -4.22 14.08
CA LEU A 142 -14.11 -3.69 15.34
C LEU A 142 -14.71 -2.33 15.72
N TYR A 143 -14.93 -1.46 14.73
CA TYR A 143 -15.41 -0.09 14.96
C TYR A 143 -16.05 0.51 13.71
N GLY A 144 -16.98 1.45 13.89
CA GLY A 144 -17.60 2.22 12.80
C GLY A 144 -18.91 1.65 12.28
N THR A 145 -19.29 2.07 11.07
CA THR A 145 -20.59 1.77 10.46
C THR A 145 -20.42 0.80 9.29
N GLY A 146 -21.09 -0.35 9.37
CA GLY A 146 -21.03 -1.42 8.39
C GLY A 146 -21.60 -2.73 8.96
N PRO A 147 -21.68 -3.79 8.15
CA PRO A 147 -22.12 -5.11 8.61
C PRO A 147 -21.21 -5.65 9.72
N SER A 148 -21.72 -6.51 10.61
CA SER A 148 -20.90 -7.06 11.72
C SER A 148 -19.83 -8.02 11.23
N GLN A 149 -20.13 -8.77 10.18
CA GLN A 149 -19.19 -9.64 9.46
C GLN A 149 -19.30 -9.37 7.97
N VAL A 150 -18.21 -9.57 7.23
CA VAL A 150 -18.17 -9.39 5.79
C VAL A 150 -17.76 -10.72 5.16
N ASP A 151 -18.64 -11.24 4.31
CA ASP A 151 -18.35 -12.43 3.51
C ASP A 151 -17.72 -12.05 2.18
N GLU A 152 -17.10 -13.04 1.52
CA GLU A 152 -16.40 -12.86 0.25
C GLU A 152 -17.30 -12.21 -0.83
N VAL A 153 -18.58 -12.59 -0.88
CA VAL A 153 -19.59 -12.09 -1.83
C VAL A 153 -19.98 -10.63 -1.61
N MET A 154 -19.60 -10.04 -0.48
CA MET A 154 -19.91 -8.64 -0.16
C MET A 154 -18.83 -7.69 -0.65
N PHE A 155 -17.61 -8.17 -0.90
CA PHE A 155 -16.49 -7.35 -1.38
C PHE A 155 -16.73 -6.86 -2.80
N ASP A 156 -16.34 -5.61 -3.05
CA ASP A 156 -16.40 -4.99 -4.38
C ASP A 156 -14.99 -4.72 -4.93
N LYS A 157 -14.17 -3.96 -4.18
CA LYS A 157 -12.79 -3.64 -4.56
C LYS A 157 -11.85 -3.78 -3.39
N PHE A 158 -10.61 -4.09 -3.70
CA PHE A 158 -9.53 -4.22 -2.72
C PHE A 158 -8.46 -3.16 -2.94
N PHE A 159 -7.81 -2.76 -1.85
CA PHE A 159 -6.80 -1.72 -1.85
C PHE A 159 -5.62 -2.13 -0.97
N LYS A 160 -4.43 -1.74 -1.40
CA LYS A 160 -3.18 -1.86 -0.63
C LYS A 160 -2.66 -0.48 -0.30
N TYR A 161 -2.17 -0.32 0.92
CA TYR A 161 -1.56 0.93 1.36
C TYR A 161 -0.11 1.02 0.87
N ASN A 162 0.23 2.14 0.25
CA ASN A 162 1.59 2.48 -0.11
C ASN A 162 2.13 3.50 0.88
N SER A 163 3.00 3.07 1.79
CA SER A 163 3.61 3.95 2.80
C SER A 163 4.44 5.09 2.20
N GLY A 164 5.09 4.88 1.04
CA GLY A 164 5.87 5.91 0.36
C GLY A 164 5.01 7.02 -0.23
N GLY A 165 3.90 6.64 -0.88
CA GLY A 165 2.93 7.59 -1.44
C GLY A 165 1.86 8.06 -0.45
N LYS A 166 1.81 7.48 0.76
CA LYS A 166 0.77 7.68 1.79
C LYS A 166 -0.65 7.54 1.23
N CYS A 167 -0.84 6.64 0.28
CA CYS A 167 -2.09 6.49 -0.45
C CYS A 167 -2.50 5.02 -0.56
N PHE A 168 -3.79 4.80 -0.77
CA PHE A 168 -4.31 3.49 -1.12
C PHE A 168 -4.33 3.34 -2.63
N SER A 169 -3.79 2.22 -3.12
CA SER A 169 -3.84 1.84 -4.53
C SER A 169 -4.75 0.64 -4.68
N GLN A 170 -5.64 0.68 -5.68
CA GLN A 170 -6.53 -0.44 -5.98
C GLN A 170 -5.71 -1.66 -6.42
N VAL A 171 -6.06 -2.84 -5.91
CA VAL A 171 -5.49 -4.12 -6.30
C VAL A 171 -6.57 -4.93 -7.01
N HIS A 172 -6.24 -5.42 -8.21
CA HIS A 172 -7.12 -6.30 -8.97
C HIS A 172 -6.93 -7.73 -8.47
N THR A 173 -7.76 -8.13 -7.51
CA THR A 173 -7.85 -9.51 -7.03
C THR A 173 -9.32 -9.85 -6.81
N LYS A 174 -9.65 -11.13 -6.93
CA LYS A 174 -10.99 -11.66 -6.62
C LYS A 174 -11.11 -12.04 -5.14
N HIS A 175 -10.00 -12.51 -4.57
CA HIS A 175 -9.96 -13.05 -3.21
C HIS A 175 -9.26 -12.08 -2.26
N LEU A 176 -9.74 -12.03 -1.03
CA LEU A 176 -9.07 -11.35 0.06
C LEU A 176 -7.74 -12.06 0.35
N THR A 177 -6.68 -11.28 0.55
CA THR A 177 -5.38 -11.82 0.94
C THR A 177 -4.79 -10.95 2.04
N VAL A 178 -3.82 -11.51 2.78
CA VAL A 178 -3.09 -10.80 3.85
C VAL A 178 -2.33 -9.54 3.38
N THR A 179 -2.21 -9.33 2.06
CA THR A 179 -1.56 -8.15 1.46
C THR A 179 -2.52 -6.98 1.24
N ILE A 180 -3.81 -7.20 1.41
CA ILE A 180 -4.85 -6.18 1.31
C ILE A 180 -4.94 -5.45 2.65
N ASP A 181 -5.04 -4.12 2.59
CA ASP A 181 -5.14 -3.26 3.77
C ASP A 181 -6.51 -2.58 3.89
N ALA A 182 -7.25 -2.49 2.79
CA ALA A 182 -8.58 -1.90 2.76
C ALA A 182 -9.45 -2.49 1.66
N PHE A 183 -10.77 -2.33 1.80
CA PHE A 183 -11.76 -2.81 0.85
C PHE A 183 -12.97 -1.89 0.77
N THR A 184 -13.76 -2.06 -0.28
CA THR A 184 -15.14 -1.56 -0.39
C THR A 184 -16.11 -2.73 -0.46
N ILE A 185 -17.36 -2.48 -0.11
CA ILE A 185 -18.45 -3.45 -0.28
C ILE A 185 -19.43 -2.97 -1.33
N HIS A 186 -20.21 -3.89 -1.90
CA HIS A 186 -21.23 -3.57 -2.88
C HIS A 186 -22.18 -2.46 -2.40
N ASN A 187 -22.44 -1.49 -3.29
CA ASN A 187 -23.25 -0.31 -2.97
C ASN A 187 -24.68 -0.64 -2.50
N SER A 188 -25.23 -1.77 -2.97
CA SER A 188 -26.54 -2.28 -2.59
C SER A 188 -26.68 -2.53 -1.09
N LEU A 189 -25.61 -2.97 -0.41
CA LEU A 189 -25.62 -3.29 1.02
C LEU A 189 -25.84 -2.06 1.91
N TRP A 190 -25.64 -0.87 1.37
CA TRP A 190 -25.88 0.39 2.08
C TRP A 190 -27.31 0.90 1.97
N GLN A 191 -28.09 0.42 1.00
CA GLN A 191 -29.42 0.97 0.69
C GLN A 191 -30.56 0.32 1.50
N GLY A 192 -30.27 -0.60 2.42
CA GLY A 192 -31.22 -1.13 3.41
C GLY A 192 -32.37 -1.99 2.84
N LYS A 193 -32.48 -2.16 1.53
CA LYS A 193 -33.37 -3.16 0.91
C LYS A 193 -32.73 -4.52 1.09
N LYS A 194 -33.46 -5.54 1.56
CA LYS A 194 -32.98 -6.93 1.66
C LYS A 194 -32.25 -7.30 0.37
N VAL A 195 -30.92 -7.26 0.39
CA VAL A 195 -30.10 -7.52 -0.79
C VAL A 195 -30.10 -9.02 -0.99
N HIS A 196 -30.79 -9.47 -2.03
CA HIS A 196 -30.58 -10.81 -2.55
C HIS A 196 -29.15 -10.84 -3.10
N LEU A 197 -28.20 -11.36 -2.31
CA LEU A 197 -26.84 -11.60 -2.78
C LEU A 197 -26.94 -12.45 -4.05
N PRO A 198 -26.20 -12.13 -5.13
CA PRO A 198 -26.23 -12.94 -6.33
C PRO A 198 -25.81 -14.37 -5.94
N SER A 199 -26.74 -15.31 -6.09
CA SER A 199 -26.52 -16.71 -5.78
C SER A 199 -25.46 -17.26 -6.74
N LYS A 200 -24.59 -18.13 -6.23
CA LYS A 200 -23.50 -18.81 -6.95
C LYS A 200 -23.94 -19.59 -8.21
N LYS A 201 -25.24 -19.63 -8.51
CA LYS A 201 -25.84 -20.36 -9.65
C LYS A 201 -25.91 -19.57 -10.97
N ASP A 202 -25.63 -18.27 -10.99
CA ASP A 202 -25.78 -17.44 -12.21
C ASP A 202 -24.46 -16.86 -12.76
N MET A 203 -23.31 -17.46 -12.43
CA MET A 203 -22.07 -17.20 -13.17
C MET A 203 -21.95 -18.21 -14.31
N ALA A 204 -22.84 -18.09 -15.30
CA ALA A 204 -22.67 -18.80 -16.55
C ALA A 204 -21.43 -18.27 -17.27
N LEU A 205 -20.46 -19.15 -17.46
CA LEU A 205 -19.30 -18.94 -18.31
C LEU A 205 -19.80 -18.69 -19.74
N VAL A 206 -19.66 -17.46 -20.25
CA VAL A 206 -19.75 -17.24 -21.69
C VAL A 206 -18.36 -17.54 -22.26
N ILE A 207 -18.26 -18.69 -22.92
CA ILE A 207 -17.16 -19.05 -23.83
C ILE A 207 -17.37 -18.30 -25.14
#